data_AF-A0A1C6LD72-F1
#
_entry.id   AF-A0A1C6LD72-F1
#
_cell.length_a   1.000
_cell.length_b   1.000
_cell.length_c   1.000
_cell.angle_alpha   90.00
_cell.angle_beta   90.00
_cell.angle_gamma   90.00
#
_symmetry.space_group_name_H-M   'P 1'
#
loop_
_entity.id
_entity.type
_entity.pdbx_description
1 polymer ?
#
loop_
_entity_poly.entity_id
_entity_poly.type
_entity_poly.pdbx_seq_one_letter_code
_entity_poly.pdbx_strand_id
1 'polypeptide(L)'
;MLRYLKDSIDNELDRTWNKEMRSLLQDMIHFCNGCQPFLEPEPVKISELEKRYREVLETVRTEYGNVPANKYYRDGYNLFLRMEKYMQNNLMFLHDSRVPATNNEAERRLRSYKRKQAQAVTFRSFESIDYLCQCMSMFVLMRLEEPANNWTECPGYSDKKTDGFDNY
;
A
#
# COMPACT_ATOMS: atom_id res chain seq x y z
N MET A 1 4.08 1.67 1.95
CA MET A 1 5.45 2.21 2.13
C MET A 1 5.46 3.57 2.82
N LEU A 2 4.75 4.59 2.31
CA LEU A 2 4.74 5.93 2.92
C LEU A 2 4.38 5.98 4.41
N ARG A 3 3.44 5.13 4.86
CA ARG A 3 3.11 4.98 6.29
C ARG A 3 4.30 4.53 7.12
N TYR A 4 4.99 3.46 6.69
CA TYR A 4 6.16 2.95 7.39
C TYR A 4 7.33 3.94 7.38
N LEU A 5 7.48 4.73 6.30
CA LEU A 5 8.45 5.82 6.27
C LEU A 5 8.10 6.91 7.28
N LYS A 6 6.82 7.25 7.44
CA LYS A 6 6.38 8.19 8.49
C LYS A 6 6.72 7.66 9.88
N ASP A 7 6.40 6.39 10.16
CA ASP A 7 6.73 5.75 11.44
C ASP A 7 8.26 5.77 11.68
N SER A 8 9.06 5.58 10.63
CA SER A 8 10.52 5.69 10.69
C SER A 8 11.03 7.10 10.98
N ILE A 9 10.41 8.14 10.38
CA ILE A 9 10.74 9.56 10.66
C ILE A 9 10.45 9.90 12.12
N ASP A 10 9.35 9.42 12.66
CA ASP A 10 8.92 9.73 14.04
C ASP A 10 9.81 9.02 15.08
N ASN A 11 10.37 7.85 14.76
CA ASN A 11 11.21 7.06 15.67
C ASN A 11 12.73 7.26 15.48
N GLU A 12 13.19 7.65 14.29
CA GLU A 12 14.61 7.85 13.95
C GLU A 12 14.84 9.28 13.46
N LEU A 13 14.70 10.26 14.37
CA LEU A 13 14.82 11.70 14.07
C LEU A 13 16.19 12.11 13.50
N ASP A 14 17.24 11.38 13.88
CA ASP A 14 18.64 11.65 13.51
C ASP A 14 18.96 11.22 12.06
N ARG A 15 18.07 10.47 11.41
CA ARG A 15 18.30 9.90 10.09
C ARG A 15 17.68 10.75 8.99
N THR A 16 18.47 11.05 7.97
CA THR A 16 18.07 11.90 6.83
C THR A 16 17.37 11.12 5.73
N TRP A 17 17.79 9.87 5.49
CA TRP A 17 17.25 9.05 4.40
C TRP A 17 15.72 8.88 4.44
N ASN A 18 15.13 8.77 5.64
CA ASN A 18 13.71 8.54 5.82
C ASN A 18 12.87 9.67 5.21
N LYS A 19 13.33 10.92 5.37
CA LYS A 19 12.67 12.12 4.85
C LYS A 19 12.89 12.23 3.35
N GLU A 20 14.11 12.02 2.88
CA GLU A 20 14.46 12.05 1.45
C GLU A 20 13.68 11.00 0.65
N MET A 21 13.67 9.75 1.13
CA MET A 21 12.95 8.66 0.49
C MET A 21 11.44 8.92 0.44
N ARG A 22 10.89 9.52 1.50
CA ARG A 22 9.47 9.87 1.55
C ARG A 22 9.12 10.96 0.54
N SER A 23 9.91 12.03 0.47
CA SER A 23 9.71 13.09 -0.51
C SER A 23 9.85 12.57 -1.93
N LEU A 24 10.88 11.76 -2.22
CA LEU A 24 11.09 11.15 -3.53
C LEU A 24 9.88 10.30 -3.97
N LEU A 25 9.36 9.44 -3.09
CA LEU A 25 8.17 8.65 -3.39
C LEU A 25 6.92 9.51 -3.60
N GLN A 26 6.77 10.61 -2.87
CA GLN A 26 5.67 11.55 -3.10
C GLN A 26 5.79 12.22 -4.47
N ASP A 27 6.98 12.69 -4.83
CA ASP A 27 7.24 13.31 -6.13
C ASP A 27 6.95 12.33 -7.28
N MET A 28 7.38 11.06 -7.15
CA MET A 28 7.06 9.99 -8.10
C MET A 28 5.56 9.77 -8.25
N ILE A 29 4.81 9.74 -7.14
CA ILE A 29 3.36 9.56 -7.16
C ILE A 29 2.66 10.76 -7.81
N HIS A 30 3.10 11.97 -7.48
CA HIS A 30 2.58 13.20 -8.09
C HIS A 30 2.86 13.24 -9.60
N PHE A 31 4.06 12.82 -10.01
CA PHE A 31 4.42 12.67 -11.42
C PHE A 31 3.48 11.69 -12.14
N CYS A 32 3.30 10.47 -11.61
CA CYS A 32 2.40 9.48 -12.21
C CYS A 32 0.95 9.94 -12.26
N ASN A 33 0.45 10.61 -11.22
CA ASN A 33 -0.92 11.14 -11.21
C ASN A 33 -1.12 12.30 -12.19
N GLY A 34 -0.06 13.04 -12.52
CA GLY A 34 -0.06 14.12 -13.51
C GLY A 34 0.07 13.62 -14.96
N CYS A 35 0.60 12.41 -15.17
CA CYS A 35 0.62 11.76 -16.48
C CYS A 35 -0.80 11.33 -16.88
N GLN A 36 -1.19 11.63 -18.12
CA GLN A 36 -2.47 11.14 -18.64
C GLN A 36 -2.46 9.61 -18.73
N PRO A 37 -3.61 8.92 -18.53
CA PRO A 37 -3.69 7.45 -18.48
C PRO A 37 -3.13 6.71 -19.72
N PHE A 38 -3.01 7.42 -20.84
CA PHE A 38 -2.61 6.90 -22.15
C PHE A 38 -1.25 7.42 -22.63
N LEU A 39 -0.59 8.29 -21.86
CA LEU A 39 0.73 8.79 -22.22
C LEU A 39 1.77 7.98 -21.45
N GLU A 40 2.52 7.14 -22.17
CA GLU A 40 3.65 6.44 -21.55
C GLU A 40 4.62 7.47 -20.97
N PRO A 41 5.01 7.33 -19.69
CA PRO A 41 5.92 8.24 -19.06
C PRO A 41 7.27 8.25 -19.78
N GLU A 42 7.86 9.43 -19.90
CA GLU A 42 9.09 9.64 -20.65
C GLU A 42 10.24 8.81 -20.03
N PRO A 43 10.85 7.86 -20.77
CA PRO A 43 11.77 6.87 -20.21
C PRO A 43 13.02 7.50 -19.58
N VAL A 44 13.40 8.70 -20.04
CA VAL A 44 14.52 9.48 -19.48
C VAL A 44 14.22 9.91 -18.03
N LYS A 45 13.02 10.41 -17.76
CA LYS A 45 12.63 10.85 -16.41
C LYS A 45 12.47 9.68 -15.45
N ILE A 46 11.97 8.54 -15.94
CA ILE A 46 11.86 7.31 -15.13
C ILE A 46 13.26 6.87 -14.69
N SER A 47 14.22 6.82 -15.61
CA SER A 47 15.61 6.45 -15.31
C SER A 47 16.26 7.38 -14.28
N GLU A 48 16.01 8.69 -14.36
CA GLU A 48 16.48 9.66 -13.36
C GLU A 48 15.88 9.39 -11.97
N LEU A 49 14.58 9.11 -11.89
CA LEU A 49 13.89 8.78 -10.63
C LEU A 49 14.42 7.48 -10.02
N GLU A 50 14.64 6.45 -10.84
CA GLU A 50 15.26 5.20 -10.39
C GLU A 50 16.69 5.39 -9.88
N LYS A 51 17.47 6.24 -10.56
CA LYS A 51 18.83 6.57 -10.13
C LYS A 51 18.82 7.26 -8.77
N ARG A 52 17.97 8.27 -8.58
CA ARG A 52 17.80 8.94 -7.28
C ARG A 52 17.36 7.97 -6.18
N TYR A 53 16.47 7.02 -6.50
CA TYR A 53 16.06 6.00 -5.54
C TYR A 53 17.25 5.14 -5.07
N ARG A 54 18.11 4.72 -6.00
CA ARG A 54 19.34 3.97 -5.67
C ARG A 54 20.33 4.80 -4.86
N GLU A 55 20.51 6.06 -5.19
CA GLU A 55 21.36 6.99 -4.43
C GLU A 55 20.90 7.07 -2.97
N VAL A 56 19.59 7.20 -2.72
CA VAL A 56 19.06 7.19 -1.36
C VAL A 56 19.32 5.84 -0.67
N LEU A 57 19.16 4.70 -1.35
CA LEU A 57 19.48 3.39 -0.76
C LEU A 57 20.97 3.26 -0.37
N GLU A 58 21.88 3.82 -1.14
CA GLU A 58 23.31 3.85 -0.78
C GLU A 58 23.59 4.75 0.42
N THR A 59 22.91 5.90 0.51
CA THR A 59 22.95 6.75 1.71
C THR A 59 22.48 5.97 2.93
N VAL A 60 21.37 5.23 2.81
CA VAL A 60 20.82 4.41 3.91
C VAL A 60 21.81 3.33 4.35
N ARG A 61 22.45 2.65 3.38
CA ARG A 61 23.48 1.64 3.62
C ARG A 61 24.66 2.23 4.39
N THR A 62 25.08 3.45 4.03
CA THR A 62 26.15 4.18 4.70
C THR A 62 25.74 4.61 6.12
N GLU A 63 24.53 5.15 6.29
CA GLU A 63 24.00 5.58 7.58
C GLU A 63 23.87 4.41 8.57
N TYR A 64 23.33 3.25 8.14
CA TYR A 64 23.24 2.06 9.00
C TYR A 64 24.58 1.34 9.19
N GLY A 65 25.52 1.50 8.27
CA GLY A 65 26.88 1.01 8.40
C GLY A 65 27.68 1.75 9.49
N ASN A 66 27.51 3.07 9.57
CA ASN A 66 28.15 3.92 10.58
C ASN A 66 27.44 3.85 11.94
N VAL A 67 26.11 3.91 11.93
CA VAL A 67 25.28 3.87 13.15
C VAL A 67 24.28 2.72 13.03
N PRO A 68 24.49 1.61 13.75
CA PRO A 68 23.60 0.47 13.67
C PRO A 68 22.18 0.83 14.11
N ALA A 69 21.21 0.02 13.67
CA ALA A 69 19.83 0.19 14.08
C ALA A 69 19.70 0.11 15.61
N ASN A 70 18.82 0.94 16.18
CA ASN A 70 18.58 0.94 17.62
C ASN A 70 18.05 -0.45 18.05
N LYS A 71 18.53 -0.96 19.18
CA LYS A 71 18.06 -2.23 19.78
C LYS A 71 16.54 -2.24 20.00
N TYR A 72 15.95 -1.07 20.28
CA TYR A 72 14.52 -0.93 20.57
C TYR A 72 13.66 -0.61 19.34
N TYR A 73 14.26 -0.16 18.23
CA TYR A 73 13.55 0.16 16.99
C TYR A 73 14.32 -0.38 15.79
N ARG A 74 13.84 -1.50 15.24
CA ARG A 74 14.46 -2.19 14.09
C ARG A 74 13.64 -2.07 12.80
N ASP A 75 12.45 -1.49 12.89
CA ASP A 75 11.52 -1.44 11.77
C ASP A 75 11.98 -0.53 10.63
N GLY A 76 12.72 0.55 10.93
CA GLY A 76 13.37 1.40 9.92
C GLY A 76 14.39 0.61 9.08
N TYR A 77 15.25 -0.16 9.74
CA TYR A 77 16.21 -1.03 9.06
C TYR A 77 15.53 -2.15 8.25
N ASN A 78 14.50 -2.78 8.82
CA ASN A 78 13.71 -3.78 8.11
C ASN A 78 12.95 -3.19 6.91
N LEU A 79 12.56 -1.92 6.98
CA LEU A 79 11.95 -1.21 5.86
C LEU A 79 12.97 -1.01 4.74
N PHE A 80 14.18 -0.53 5.05
CA PHE A 80 15.28 -0.42 4.09
C PHE A 80 15.54 -1.75 3.36
N LEU A 81 15.72 -2.85 4.11
CA LEU A 81 15.97 -4.17 3.52
C LEU A 81 14.82 -4.62 2.59
N ARG A 82 13.57 -4.34 2.97
CA ARG A 82 12.41 -4.64 2.12
C ARG A 82 12.38 -3.78 0.86
N MET A 83 12.76 -2.51 0.97
CA MET A 83 12.79 -1.59 -0.16
C MET A 83 13.87 -1.97 -1.16
N GLU A 84 15.06 -2.38 -0.69
CA GLU A 84 16.13 -2.91 -1.52
C GLU A 84 15.70 -4.22 -2.21
N LYS A 85 15.17 -5.18 -1.45
CA LYS A 85 14.75 -6.49 -2.00
C LYS A 85 13.65 -6.37 -3.05
N TYR A 86 12.66 -5.50 -2.83
CA TYR A 86 11.48 -5.37 -3.67
C TYR A 86 11.49 -4.09 -4.51
N MET A 87 12.66 -3.53 -4.81
CA MET A 87 12.80 -2.27 -5.55
C MET A 87 12.03 -2.28 -6.89
N GLN A 88 12.16 -3.34 -7.69
CA GLN A 88 11.45 -3.46 -8.97
C GLN A 88 9.93 -3.40 -8.78
N ASN A 89 9.40 -4.13 -7.80
CA ASN A 89 7.96 -4.11 -7.51
C ASN A 89 7.50 -2.76 -6.98
N ASN A 90 8.34 -2.11 -6.17
CA ASN A 90 8.05 -0.80 -5.60
C ASN A 90 8.01 0.30 -6.65
N LEU A 91 8.76 0.17 -7.76
CA LEU A 91 8.84 1.15 -8.84
C LEU A 91 7.99 0.78 -10.06
N MET A 92 7.29 -0.35 -10.03
CA MET A 92 6.48 -0.86 -11.14
C MET A 92 5.43 0.13 -11.64
N PHE A 93 4.87 0.94 -10.73
CA PHE A 93 3.87 1.96 -11.06
C PHE A 93 4.43 3.10 -11.94
N LEU A 94 5.76 3.25 -12.04
CA LEU A 94 6.39 4.20 -12.95
C LEU A 94 6.36 3.70 -14.40
N HIS A 95 6.36 2.39 -14.61
CA HIS A 95 6.46 1.77 -15.94
C HIS A 95 5.09 1.38 -16.52
N ASP A 96 4.15 0.97 -15.67
CA ASP A 96 2.81 0.54 -16.08
C ASP A 96 1.73 1.41 -15.42
N SER A 97 1.02 2.20 -16.23
CA SER A 97 -0.06 3.07 -15.75
C SER A 97 -1.25 2.32 -15.16
N ARG A 98 -1.38 1.02 -15.44
CA ARG A 98 -2.45 0.17 -14.87
C ARG A 98 -2.17 -0.20 -13.42
N VAL A 99 -0.90 -0.13 -12.99
CA VAL A 99 -0.50 -0.48 -11.63
C VAL A 99 -0.64 0.76 -10.75
N PRO A 100 -1.57 0.77 -9.78
CA PRO A 100 -1.71 1.91 -8.89
C PRO A 100 -0.47 2.04 -7.99
N ALA A 101 -0.08 3.27 -7.70
CA ALA A 101 1.04 3.55 -6.78
C ALA A 101 0.79 3.13 -5.33
N THR A 102 -0.45 2.80 -4.96
CA THR A 102 -0.82 2.40 -3.59
C THR A 102 -1.58 1.09 -3.59
N ASN A 103 -1.31 0.26 -2.57
CA ASN A 103 -2.00 -1.02 -2.37
C ASN A 103 -3.37 -0.89 -1.67
N ASN A 104 -3.88 0.34 -1.55
CA ASN A 104 -5.06 0.66 -0.74
C ASN A 104 -6.32 -0.09 -1.22
N GLU A 105 -6.46 -0.25 -2.53
CA GLU A 105 -7.61 -0.93 -3.11
C GLU A 105 -7.59 -2.44 -2.79
N ALA A 106 -6.45 -3.09 -2.96
CA ALA A 106 -6.29 -4.50 -2.59
C ALA A 106 -6.51 -4.72 -1.09
N GLU A 107 -5.93 -3.88 -0.24
CA GLU A 107 -6.15 -3.92 1.22
C GLU A 107 -7.62 -3.69 1.58
N ARG A 108 -8.31 -2.75 0.91
CA ARG A 108 -9.75 -2.51 1.09
C ARG A 108 -10.57 -3.75 0.73
N ARG A 109 -10.28 -4.38 -0.40
CA ARG A 109 -10.97 -5.60 -0.86
C ARG A 109 -10.72 -6.75 0.11
N LEU A 110 -9.48 -6.95 0.58
CA LEU A 110 -9.13 -8.01 1.53
C LEU A 110 -9.74 -7.82 2.93
N ARG A 111 -10.02 -6.59 3.35
CA ARG A 111 -10.62 -6.30 4.67
C ARG A 111 -12.00 -6.93 4.86
N SER A 112 -12.82 -7.06 3.83
CA SER A 112 -14.13 -7.72 3.95
C SER A 112 -13.98 -9.21 4.23
N TYR A 113 -13.09 -9.89 3.50
CA TYR A 113 -12.77 -11.30 3.70
C TYR A 113 -12.18 -11.58 5.07
N LYS A 114 -11.20 -10.79 5.51
CA LYS A 114 -10.59 -10.95 6.85
C LYS A 114 -11.63 -10.79 7.97
N ARG A 115 -12.56 -9.85 7.82
CA ARG A 115 -13.69 -9.68 8.75
C ARG A 115 -14.62 -10.90 8.74
N LYS A 116 -14.94 -11.45 7.57
CA LYS A 116 -15.76 -12.66 7.45
C LYS A 116 -15.08 -13.90 8.03
N GLN A 117 -13.78 -14.05 7.83
CA GLN A 117 -12.99 -15.09 8.46
C GLN A 117 -13.03 -14.98 9.99
N ALA A 118 -12.89 -13.77 10.54
CA ALA A 118 -12.99 -13.55 11.99
C ALA A 118 -14.39 -13.87 12.54
N GLN A 119 -15.46 -13.52 11.81
CA GLN A 119 -16.84 -13.85 12.19
C GLN A 119 -17.11 -15.36 12.13
N ALA A 120 -16.63 -16.04 11.10
CA ALA A 120 -16.82 -17.48 10.92
C ALA A 120 -15.93 -18.31 11.85
N VAL A 121 -14.91 -17.70 12.48
CA VAL A 121 -13.86 -18.29 13.32
C VAL A 121 -12.95 -19.26 12.55
N THR A 122 -13.52 -20.22 11.82
CA THR A 122 -12.83 -21.12 10.91
C THR A 122 -13.74 -21.50 9.73
N PHE A 123 -13.17 -21.66 8.54
CA PHE A 123 -13.87 -22.24 7.41
C PHE A 123 -13.80 -23.78 7.50
N ARG A 124 -14.86 -24.46 7.05
CA ARG A 124 -14.98 -25.93 7.16
C ARG A 124 -14.18 -26.68 6.09
N SER A 125 -13.92 -26.04 4.94
CA SER A 125 -13.06 -26.57 3.87
C SER A 125 -12.46 -25.45 3.04
N PHE A 126 -11.44 -25.76 2.22
CA PHE A 126 -10.90 -24.80 1.24
C PHE A 126 -11.93 -24.43 0.17
N GLU A 127 -12.84 -25.34 -0.21
CA GLU A 127 -13.91 -25.02 -1.18
C GLU A 127 -14.84 -23.94 -0.63
N SER A 128 -15.16 -23.98 0.67
CA SER A 128 -16.02 -22.96 1.30
C SER A 128 -15.39 -21.55 1.26
N ILE A 129 -14.06 -21.46 1.24
CA ILE A 129 -13.33 -20.20 1.06
C ILE A 129 -13.44 -19.74 -0.40
N ASP A 130 -13.25 -20.66 -1.34
CA ASP A 130 -13.34 -20.35 -2.77
C ASP A 130 -14.73 -19.86 -3.16
N TYR A 131 -15.80 -20.53 -2.69
CA TYR A 131 -17.17 -20.07 -2.89
C TYR A 131 -17.40 -18.66 -2.33
N LEU A 132 -16.87 -18.35 -1.15
CA LEU A 132 -16.96 -16.99 -0.60
C LEU A 132 -16.26 -15.97 -1.50
N CYS A 133 -15.06 -16.28 -2.00
CA CYS A 133 -14.33 -15.45 -2.95
C CYS A 133 -15.12 -15.22 -4.25
N GLN A 134 -15.70 -16.27 -4.81
CA GLN A 134 -16.52 -16.19 -6.02
C GLN A 134 -17.76 -15.31 -5.81
N CYS A 135 -18.52 -15.52 -4.72
CA CYS A 135 -19.69 -14.72 -4.40
C CYS A 135 -19.34 -13.23 -4.22
N MET A 136 -18.27 -12.95 -3.48
CA MET A 136 -17.81 -11.58 -3.24
C MET A 136 -17.29 -10.90 -4.52
N SER A 137 -16.65 -11.66 -5.41
CA SER A 137 -16.26 -11.18 -6.74
C SER A 137 -17.48 -10.82 -7.59
N MET A 138 -18.52 -11.67 -7.58
CA MET A 138 -19.78 -11.40 -8.27
C MET A 138 -20.43 -10.09 -7.79
N PHE A 139 -20.51 -9.87 -6.48
CA PHE A 139 -21.06 -8.63 -5.93
C PHE A 139 -20.28 -7.37 -6.33
N VAL A 140 -18.96 -7.48 -6.45
CA VAL A 140 -18.11 -6.38 -6.93
C VAL A 140 -18.43 -6.07 -8.40
N LEU A 141 -18.55 -7.10 -9.24
CA LEU A 141 -18.85 -6.92 -10.67
C LEU A 141 -20.22 -6.27 -10.87
N MET A 142 -21.25 -6.77 -10.18
CA MET A 142 -22.60 -6.19 -10.21
C MET A 142 -22.61 -4.71 -9.82
N ARG A 143 -21.81 -4.30 -8.82
CA ARG A 143 -21.69 -2.90 -8.41
C ARG A 143 -21.01 -2.02 -9.47
N LEU A 144 -20.13 -2.57 -10.30
CA LEU A 144 -19.44 -1.83 -11.35
C LEU A 144 -20.31 -1.65 -12.59
N GLU A 145 -21.21 -2.60 -12.88
CA GLU A 145 -22.11 -2.59 -14.04
C GLU A 145 -23.33 -1.66 -13.86
N GLU A 146 -23.80 -1.43 -12.61
CA GLU A 146 -24.95 -0.56 -12.32
C GLU A 146 -24.61 0.57 -11.33
N PRO A 147 -24.22 1.77 -11.82
CA PRO A 147 -23.90 2.91 -10.95
C PRO A 147 -25.12 3.53 -10.25
N ALA A 148 -26.34 3.11 -10.59
CA ALA A 148 -27.60 3.70 -10.11
C ALA A 148 -28.26 2.95 -8.93
N ASN A 149 -27.68 1.84 -8.47
CA ASN A 149 -28.39 1.00 -7.51
C ASN A 149 -28.09 1.39 -6.05
N ASN A 150 -29.12 1.95 -5.46
CA ASN A 150 -29.51 2.12 -4.06
C ASN A 150 -29.39 0.86 -3.16
N TRP A 151 -28.33 0.07 -3.25
CA TRP A 151 -28.06 -1.12 -2.42
C TRP A 151 -27.74 -0.83 -0.93
N THR A 152 -28.01 0.38 -0.45
CA THR A 152 -27.94 0.75 0.98
C THR A 152 -28.85 -0.11 1.87
N GLU A 153 -29.78 -0.85 1.28
CA GLU A 153 -30.77 -1.67 1.98
C GLU A 153 -30.40 -3.16 2.11
N CYS A 154 -29.22 -3.62 1.65
CA CYS A 154 -28.74 -4.95 2.03
C CYS A 154 -28.23 -4.92 3.49
N PRO A 155 -28.97 -5.47 4.47
CA PRO A 155 -28.67 -5.32 5.88
C PRO A 155 -27.52 -6.25 6.25
N GLY A 156 -26.29 -5.80 6.02
CA GLY A 156 -25.07 -6.55 6.31
C GLY A 156 -23.80 -6.01 5.69
N TYR A 157 -23.93 -5.15 4.67
CA TYR A 157 -22.80 -4.51 3.97
C TYR A 157 -22.93 -2.99 3.87
N SER A 158 -23.74 -2.36 4.72
CA SER A 158 -23.55 -0.94 4.99
C SER A 158 -22.20 -0.78 5.70
N ASP A 159 -21.38 0.16 5.23
CA ASP A 159 -20.24 0.68 5.96
C ASP A 159 -20.79 1.29 7.25
N LYS A 160 -20.99 0.44 8.28
CA LYS A 160 -21.24 0.91 9.63
C LYS A 160 -19.98 1.66 10.03
N LYS A 161 -20.01 2.98 9.88
CA LYS A 161 -19.20 3.87 10.69
C LYS A 161 -19.34 3.35 12.12
N THR A 162 -18.21 3.03 12.72
CA THR A 162 -18.09 2.83 14.15
C THR A 162 -18.37 4.18 14.81
N ASP A 163 -19.64 4.56 14.85
CA ASP A 163 -20.10 5.69 15.66
C ASP A 163 -20.48 5.10 17.03
N GLY A 164 -19.75 5.50 18.07
CA GLY A 164 -20.16 5.36 19.45
C GLY A 164 -19.87 4.00 20.09
N PHE A 165 -18.62 3.79 20.51
CA PHE A 165 -18.40 3.24 21.84
C PHE A 165 -18.80 4.36 22.82
N ASP A 166 -20.04 4.34 23.32
CA ASP A 166 -20.44 5.12 24.49
C ASP A 166 -21.58 4.40 25.21
N ASN A 167 -21.26 3.92 26.42
CA ASN A 167 -22.12 3.66 27.57
C ASN A 167 -23.34 2.73 27.38
N TYR A 168 -23.23 1.48 27.82
CA TYR A 168 -23.75 0.95 29.09
C TYR A 168 -23.35 -0.52 29.27
#